data_AF-A0A440GWV1-F1
#
_entry.id   AF-A0A440GWV1-F1
#
_cell.length_a   1.000
_cell.length_b   1.000
_cell.length_c   1.000
_cell.angle_alpha   90.00
_cell.angle_beta   90.00
_cell.angle_gamma   90.00
#
_symmetry.space_group_name_H-M   'P 1'
#
loop_
_entity.id
_entity.type
_entity.pdbx_description
1 polymer ?
#
loop_
_entity_poly.entity_id
_entity_poly.type
_entity_poly.pdbx_seq_one_letter_code
_entity_poly.pdbx_strand_id
1 'polypeptide(L)' 'MPDKPPYMPTGIGMGILVDDEAKVGVLIFHTAQGTFDFVINLQAADVLTKALNKIEMHLHSDKAH' A
#
# COMPACT_ATOMS: atom_id res chain seq x y z
N MET A 1 -5.88 25.20 -1.81
CA MET A 1 -6.22 23.96 -2.54
C MET A 1 -6.79 23.02 -1.50
N PRO A 2 -7.90 22.28 -1.74
CA PRO A 2 -8.49 21.48 -0.68
C PRO A 2 -7.45 20.48 -0.19
N ASP A 3 -7.15 20.55 1.11
CA ASP A 3 -6.11 19.82 1.80
C ASP A 3 -6.36 18.32 1.63
N LYS A 4 -5.66 17.69 0.68
CA LYS A 4 -5.72 16.24 0.49
C LYS A 4 -5.44 15.58 1.85
N PRO A 5 -6.25 14.59 2.27
CA PRO A 5 -6.03 13.89 3.52
C PRO A 5 -4.56 13.43 3.63
N PRO A 6 -3.93 13.57 4.81
CA PRO A 6 -2.56 13.10 4.99
C PRO A 6 -2.47 11.62 4.59
N TYR A 7 -1.41 11.26 3.88
CA TYR A 7 -1.16 9.89 3.39
C TYR A 7 -2.14 9.36 2.33
N MET A 8 -3.00 10.19 1.75
CA MET A 8 -3.85 9.79 0.63
C MET A 8 -2.99 9.51 -0.61
N PRO A 9 -2.98 8.27 -1.16
CA PRO A 9 -2.28 7.99 -2.40
C PRO A 9 -2.90 8.81 -3.54
N THR A 10 -2.05 9.61 -4.19
CA THR A 10 -2.36 10.37 -5.41
C THR A 10 -1.97 9.61 -6.67
N GLY A 11 -1.19 8.54 -6.52
CA GLY A 11 -0.82 7.60 -7.56
C GLY A 11 -0.26 6.31 -6.95
N ILE A 12 -0.41 5.21 -7.69
CA ILE A 12 0.11 3.90 -7.31
C ILE A 12 0.96 3.37 -8.46
N GLY A 13 2.19 2.97 -8.16
CA GLY A 13 3.09 2.26 -9.06
C GLY A 13 3.32 0.84 -8.57
N MET A 14 3.53 -0.09 -9.51
CA MET A 14 3.92 -1.46 -9.19
C MET A 14 5.08 -1.89 -10.08
N GLY A 15 6.03 -2.60 -9.50
CA GLY A 15 7.15 -3.21 -10.19
C GLY A 15 7.40 -4.63 -9.69
N ILE A 16 8.17 -5.40 -10.46
CA ILE A 16 8.70 -6.69 -10.02
C ILE A 16 10.21 -6.60 -10.15
N LEU A 17 10.92 -6.97 -9.10
CA LEU A 17 12.36 -7.20 -9.14
C LEU A 17 12.60 -8.71 -9.09
N VAL A 18 13.45 -9.17 -9.99
CA VAL A 18 13.89 -10.56 -10.05
C VAL A 18 15.41 -10.52 -10.01
N ASP A 19 15.99 -11.20 -9.04
CA ASP A 19 17.41 -11.56 -9.03
C ASP A 19 17.53 -13.09 -9.11
N ASP A 20 18.77 -13.59 -9.08
CA ASP A 20 19.06 -15.03 -9.21
C ASP A 20 18.51 -15.88 -8.05
N GLU A 21 18.12 -15.25 -6.92
CA GLU A 21 17.71 -15.93 -5.69
C GLU A 21 16.24 -15.72 -5.33
N ALA A 22 15.61 -14.62 -5.77
CA ALA A 22 14.28 -14.22 -5.35
C ALA A 22 13.51 -13.37 -6.36
N LYS A 23 12.18 -13.51 -6.29
CA LYS A 23 11.21 -12.64 -6.95
C LYS A 23 10.46 -11.83 -5.91
N VAL A 24 10.57 -10.51 -5.98
CA VAL A 24 9.89 -9.58 -5.07
C VAL A 24 9.05 -8.58 -5.87
N GLY A 25 7.90 -8.20 -5.30
CA GLY A 25 7.12 -7.08 -5.79
C GLY A 25 7.63 -5.76 -5.19
N VAL A 26 7.44 -4.69 -5.92
CA VAL A 26 7.67 -3.32 -5.45
C VAL A 26 6.35 -2.56 -5.55
N LEU A 27 5.85 -2.05 -4.43
CA LEU A 27 4.66 -1.21 -4.37
C LEU A 27 5.08 0.23 -4.08
N ILE A 28 4.64 1.17 -4.90
CA ILE A 28 5.01 2.58 -4.81
C ILE A 28 3.75 3.41 -4.59
N PHE A 29 3.72 4.20 -3.51
CA PHE A 29 2.70 5.20 -3.25
C PHE A 29 3.25 6.60 -3.46
N HIS A 30 2.60 7.36 -4.34
CA HIS A 30 2.85 8.79 -4.47
C HIS A 30 1.83 9.54 -3.63
N THR A 31 2.26 10.35 -2.67
CA THR A 31 1.39 11.23 -1.88
C THR A 31 1.75 12.70 -2.13
N ALA A 32 0.94 13.62 -1.60
CA ALA A 32 1.27 15.04 -1.64
C ALA A 32 2.54 15.38 -0.83
N GLN A 33 2.97 14.49 0.07
CA GLN A 33 4.11 14.68 0.95
C GLN A 33 5.40 14.00 0.43
N GLY A 34 5.29 13.11 -0.55
CA GLY A 34 6.44 12.38 -1.08
C GLY A 34 6.07 11.03 -1.67
N THR A 35 7.10 10.25 -2.03
CA THR A 35 6.94 8.88 -2.53
C THR A 35 7.40 7.89 -1.47
N PHE A 36 6.62 6.82 -1.26
CA PHE A 36 6.96 5.70 -0.39
C PHE A 36 6.99 4.42 -1.22
N ASP A 37 8.08 3.67 -1.16
CA ASP A 37 8.26 2.41 -1.86
C ASP A 37 8.47 1.25 -0.88
N PHE A 38 7.85 0.11 -1.19
CA PHE A 38 7.87 -1.11 -0.39
C PHE A 38 8.32 -2.26 -1.26
N VAL A 39 9.41 -2.93 -0.88
CA VAL A 39 9.80 -4.21 -1.46
C VAL A 39 9.14 -5.33 -0.66
N ILE A 40 8.35 -6.16 -1.33
CA ILE A 40 7.54 -7.20 -0.70
C ILE A 40 7.82 -8.56 -1.35
N ASN A 41 8.17 -9.55 -0.53
CA ASN A 41 8.16 -10.94 -0.97
C ASN A 41 6.74 -11.52 -0.88
N LEU A 42 6.54 -12.73 -1.40
CA LEU A 42 5.22 -13.37 -1.43
C LEU A 42 4.58 -13.51 -0.05
N GLN A 43 5.36 -13.90 0.96
CA GLN A 43 4.85 -14.09 2.33
C GLN A 43 4.40 -12.75 2.94
N ALA A 44 5.15 -11.68 2.71
CA ALA A 44 4.78 -10.33 3.14
C ALA A 44 3.50 -9.85 2.45
N ALA A 45 3.35 -10.12 1.15
CA ALA A 45 2.14 -9.77 0.40
C ALA A 45 0.88 -10.43 0.99
N ASP A 46 0.97 -11.71 1.37
CA ASP A 46 -0.14 -12.44 2.00
C ASP A 46 -0.54 -11.83 3.36
N VAL A 47 0.45 -11.47 4.19
CA VAL A 47 0.21 -10.85 5.49
C VAL A 47 -0.38 -9.44 5.32
N LEU A 48 0.16 -8.64 4.39
CA LEU A 48 -0.33 -7.30 4.09
C LEU A 48 -1.77 -7.32 3.59
N THR A 49 -2.13 -8.27 2.73
CA THR A 49 -3.50 -8.44 2.25
C THR A 49 -4.48 -8.63 3.41
N LYS A 50 -4.13 -9.49 4.38
CA LYS A 50 -4.95 -9.70 5.58
C LYS A 50 -5.04 -8.45 6.47
N ALA A 51 -3.94 -7.72 6.62
CA ALA A 51 -3.91 -6.49 7.42
C ALA A 51 -4.76 -5.38 6.78
N LEU A 52 -4.63 -5.18 5.47
CA LEU A 52 -5.40 -4.19 4.71
C LEU A 52 -6.90 -4.47 4.77
N ASN A 53 -7.33 -5.72 4.59
CA ASN A 53 -8.74 -6.10 4.73
C ASN A 53 -9.29 -5.77 6.13
N LYS A 54 -8.50 -5.98 7.19
CA LYS A 54 -8.92 -5.60 8.55
C LYS A 54 -9.04 -4.10 8.73
N ILE A 55 -8.10 -3.32 8.17
CA ILE A 55 -8.16 -1.85 8.22
C ILE A 55 -9.40 -1.36 7.48
N GLU A 56 -9.66 -1.86 6.28
CA GLU A 56 -10.83 -1.53 5.48
C GLU A 56 -12.12 -1.78 6.26
N MET A 57 -12.25 -2.96 6.88
CA MET A 57 -13.41 -3.28 7.73
C MET A 57 -13.62 -2.23 8.84
N HIS A 58 -12.57 -1.84 9.56
CA HIS A 58 -12.70 -0.84 10.64
C HIS A 58 -13.09 0.54 10.08
N LEU A 59 -12.47 0.97 8.98
CA LEU A 59 -12.77 2.26 8.34
C LEU A 59 -14.19 2.34 7.77
N HIS A 60 -14.75 1.20 7.32
CA HIS A 60 -16.13 1.12 6.85
C HIS A 60 -17.14 1.00 8.01
N SER A 61 -16.80 0.29 9.08
CA SER A 61 -17.63 0.19 10.28
C SER A 61 -17.84 1.55 10.97
N ASP A 62 -16.85 2.43 10.95
CA ASP A 62 -16.94 3.77 11.55
C ASP A 62 -17.85 4.74 10.76
N LYS A 63 -18.24 4.42 9.52
CA LYS A 63 -19.17 5.24 8.71
C LYS A 63 -20.65 4.90 8.93
N ALA A 64 -20.96 3.99 9.84
CA ALA A 64 -22.32 3.51 10.09
C ALA A 64 -23.00 4.15 11.34
N HIS A 65 -22.49 5.26 11.87
CA HIS A 65 -23.14 6.03 12.94
C HIS A 65 -23.32 7.50 12.54
#